data_AF-A0A4Q2Z6Q5-F1
#
_entry.id   AF-A0A4Q2Z6Q5-F1
#
_cell.length_a   1.000
_cell.length_b   1.000
_cell.length_c   1.000
_cell.angle_alpha   90.00
_cell.angle_beta   90.00
_cell.angle_gamma   90.00
#
_symmetry.space_group_name_H-M   'P 1'
#
loop_
_entity.id
_entity.type
_entity.pdbx_description
1 polymer ?
#
loop_
_entity_poly.entity_id
_entity_poly.type
_entity_poly.pdbx_seq_one_letter_code
_entity_poly.pdbx_strand_id
1 'polypeptide(L)'
;MRAFLLATTLLAAAPAFAQDLAPDAAALKAHVQFLASDAMRGRDTGSPEIAIAEQYVAAQMLAAGLKPGGTNGSWLQPVPLVSFASADHGSFVIKRGDVATPLEWGVDYFGRANPHIAKVSLSAPVVFAGYGVVDKASGYDDYKGLDVKGKIVAVLRDAPKVIASSDARAHLGQPDEQARTAAAHGAIGVILIEGNGRHAVFPFAATKPFWNNPAMTWSNGEAGGPVAPAFAYLGMDGAAKLFAGTKLKWDEILAADKAGTKLP
;
A
#
# COMPACT_ATOMS: atom_id res chain seq x y z
N MET A 1 68.17 -38.92 19.42
CA MET A 1 67.54 -38.50 18.14
C MET A 1 66.25 -39.28 17.98
N ARG A 2 65.09 -38.66 18.21
CA ARG A 2 63.78 -39.28 17.98
C ARG A 2 63.08 -38.47 16.90
N ALA A 3 62.93 -39.08 15.73
CA ALA A 3 62.32 -38.48 14.55
C ALA A 3 60.80 -38.38 14.75
N PHE A 4 60.26 -37.16 14.66
CA PHE A 4 58.82 -36.89 14.61
C PHE A 4 58.34 -37.09 13.17
N LEU A 5 57.52 -38.12 12.93
CA LEU A 5 56.80 -38.26 11.66
C LEU A 5 55.58 -37.34 11.70
N LEU A 6 55.61 -36.30 10.85
CA LEU A 6 54.47 -35.44 10.56
C LEU A 6 53.54 -36.20 9.60
N ALA A 7 52.37 -36.65 10.08
CA ALA A 7 51.34 -37.22 9.23
C ALA A 7 50.48 -36.09 8.63
N THR A 8 50.73 -35.77 7.37
CA THR A 8 49.93 -34.82 6.59
C THR A 8 48.57 -35.43 6.29
N THR A 9 47.51 -34.97 6.96
CA THR A 9 46.13 -35.34 6.67
C THR A 9 45.67 -34.54 5.44
N LEU A 10 45.60 -35.20 4.29
CA LEU A 10 45.03 -34.64 3.07
C LEU A 10 43.50 -34.57 3.25
N LEU A 11 42.96 -33.37 3.46
CA LEU A 11 41.53 -33.14 3.52
C LEU A 11 40.96 -33.26 2.09
N ALA A 12 40.37 -34.41 1.77
CA ALA A 12 39.68 -34.61 0.50
C ALA A 12 38.40 -33.76 0.49
N ALA A 13 38.43 -32.61 -0.19
CA ALA A 13 37.23 -31.88 -0.55
C ALA A 13 36.48 -32.72 -1.61
N ALA A 14 35.47 -33.47 -1.18
CA ALA A 14 34.55 -34.11 -2.10
C ALA A 14 33.85 -33.00 -2.92
N PRO A 15 33.81 -33.08 -4.26
CA PRO A 15 33.01 -32.17 -5.04
C PRO A 15 31.55 -32.33 -4.59
N ALA A 16 30.94 -31.24 -4.14
CA ALA A 16 29.51 -31.22 -3.90
C ALA A 16 28.81 -31.41 -5.25
N PHE A 17 28.44 -32.64 -5.58
CA PHE A 17 27.58 -32.92 -6.72
C PHE A 17 26.27 -32.16 -6.50
N ALA A 18 25.90 -31.31 -7.45
CA ALA A 18 24.57 -30.71 -7.47
C ALA A 18 23.55 -31.86 -7.47
N GLN A 19 22.69 -31.94 -6.44
CA GLN A 19 21.67 -32.97 -6.39
C GLN A 19 20.73 -32.79 -7.59
N ASP A 20 20.54 -33.85 -8.38
CA ASP A 20 19.52 -33.87 -9.42
C ASP A 20 18.16 -33.64 -8.78
N LEU A 21 17.41 -32.67 -9.30
CA LEU A 21 16.07 -32.39 -8.82
C LEU A 21 15.14 -33.54 -9.23
N ALA A 22 14.28 -33.97 -8.31
CA ALA A 22 13.16 -34.83 -8.65
C ALA A 22 12.35 -34.20 -9.81
N PRO A 23 11.75 -34.99 -10.72
CA PRO A 23 11.09 -34.48 -11.92
C PRO A 23 10.09 -33.35 -11.65
N ASP A 24 9.26 -33.48 -10.61
CA ASP A 24 8.27 -32.47 -10.24
C ASP A 24 8.92 -31.17 -9.76
N ALA A 25 10.00 -31.27 -8.99
CA ALA A 25 10.77 -30.10 -8.54
C ALA A 25 11.48 -29.41 -9.71
N ALA A 26 11.97 -30.19 -10.69
CA ALA A 26 12.56 -29.66 -11.92
C ALA A 26 11.51 -28.92 -12.78
N ALA A 27 10.32 -29.49 -12.93
CA ALA A 27 9.21 -28.87 -13.67
C ALA A 27 8.74 -27.56 -13.00
N LEU A 28 8.51 -27.58 -11.68
CA LEU A 28 8.16 -26.38 -10.92
C LEU A 28 9.24 -25.29 -11.08
N LYS A 29 10.51 -25.67 -10.94
CA LYS A 29 11.63 -24.74 -11.12
C LYS A 29 11.62 -24.12 -12.52
N ALA A 30 11.37 -24.90 -13.57
CA ALA A 30 11.30 -24.38 -14.94
C ALA A 30 10.18 -23.36 -15.13
N HIS A 31 8.98 -23.63 -14.60
CA HIS A 31 7.86 -22.67 -14.65
C HIS A 31 8.19 -21.36 -13.93
N VAL A 32 8.73 -21.45 -12.71
CA VAL A 32 9.11 -20.28 -11.92
C VAL A 32 10.23 -19.50 -12.62
N GLN A 33 11.25 -20.16 -13.16
CA GLN A 33 12.36 -19.51 -13.86
C GLN A 33 11.89 -18.77 -15.10
N PHE A 34 11.00 -19.38 -15.91
CA PHE A 34 10.46 -18.71 -17.09
C PHE A 34 9.64 -17.47 -16.68
N LEU A 35 8.67 -17.65 -15.78
CA LEU A 35 7.80 -16.56 -15.35
C LEU A 35 8.60 -15.46 -14.63
N ALA A 36 9.62 -15.78 -13.84
CA ALA A 36 10.45 -14.79 -13.14
C ALA A 36 11.66 -14.31 -13.95
N SER A 37 11.77 -14.66 -15.23
CA SER A 37 12.93 -14.30 -16.05
C SER A 37 12.98 -12.81 -16.40
N ASP A 38 14.19 -12.32 -16.66
CA ASP A 38 14.41 -10.96 -17.16
C ASP A 38 13.68 -10.70 -18.48
N ALA A 39 13.40 -11.74 -19.26
CA ALA A 39 12.61 -11.64 -20.49
C ALA A 39 11.19 -11.12 -20.24
N MET A 40 10.64 -11.36 -19.04
CA MET A 40 9.35 -10.81 -18.64
C MET A 40 9.46 -9.34 -18.22
N ARG A 41 10.62 -8.82 -17.79
CA ARG A 41 10.78 -7.41 -17.36
C ARG A 41 9.77 -6.94 -16.28
N GLY A 42 9.14 -7.87 -15.57
CA GLY A 42 7.96 -7.64 -14.73
C GLY A 42 6.69 -8.25 -15.34
N ARG A 43 5.56 -8.16 -14.64
CA ARG A 43 4.22 -8.56 -15.16
C ARG A 43 3.20 -7.61 -14.57
N ASP A 44 3.47 -6.31 -14.77
CA ASP A 44 2.57 -5.30 -14.24
C ASP A 44 1.21 -5.37 -14.97
N THR A 45 0.18 -4.91 -14.30
CA THR A 45 -1.19 -5.03 -14.81
C THR A 45 -1.33 -4.24 -16.11
N GLY A 46 -1.73 -4.92 -17.19
CA GLY A 46 -1.86 -4.33 -18.52
C GLY A 46 -0.55 -4.24 -19.33
N SER A 47 0.57 -4.78 -18.83
CA SER A 47 1.81 -4.84 -19.60
C SER A 47 1.75 -5.89 -20.73
N PRO A 48 2.58 -5.77 -21.78
CA PRO A 48 2.72 -6.82 -22.79
C PRO A 48 3.15 -8.19 -22.21
N GLU A 49 3.91 -8.18 -21.11
CA GLU A 49 4.47 -9.40 -20.52
C GLU A 49 3.49 -10.14 -19.61
N ILE A 50 2.54 -9.45 -18.99
CA ILE A 50 1.43 -10.16 -18.36
C ILE A 50 0.59 -10.92 -19.41
N ALA A 51 0.42 -10.37 -20.62
CA ALA A 51 -0.25 -11.07 -21.71
C ALA A 51 0.53 -12.33 -22.16
N ILE A 52 1.87 -12.30 -22.15
CA ILE A 52 2.69 -13.49 -22.41
C ILE A 52 2.46 -14.54 -21.31
N ALA A 53 2.46 -14.12 -20.05
CA ALA A 53 2.22 -15.01 -18.91
C ALA A 53 0.82 -15.62 -18.92
N GLU A 54 -0.21 -14.86 -19.30
CA GLU A 54 -1.58 -15.35 -19.48
C GLU A 54 -1.64 -16.49 -20.51
N GLN A 55 -1.04 -16.27 -21.70
CA GLN A 55 -0.98 -17.29 -22.74
C GLN A 55 -0.16 -18.50 -22.32
N TYR A 56 0.93 -18.28 -21.58
CA TYR A 56 1.73 -19.36 -21.03
C TYR A 56 0.90 -20.26 -20.10
N VAL A 57 0.17 -19.67 -19.14
CA VAL A 57 -0.68 -20.43 -18.22
C VAL A 57 -1.79 -21.16 -18.96
N ALA A 58 -2.44 -20.51 -19.93
CA ALA A 58 -3.45 -21.16 -20.78
C ALA A 58 -2.88 -22.37 -21.53
N ALA A 59 -1.66 -22.26 -22.07
CA ALA A 59 -0.98 -23.37 -22.73
C ALA A 59 -0.66 -24.52 -21.76
N GLN A 60 -0.24 -24.23 -20.52
CA GLN A 60 -0.02 -25.27 -19.50
C GLN A 60 -1.33 -25.97 -19.10
N MET A 61 -2.43 -25.21 -18.95
CA MET A 61 -3.75 -25.80 -18.66
C MET A 61 -4.23 -26.72 -19.78
N LEU A 62 -4.06 -26.29 -21.04
CA LEU A 62 -4.35 -27.11 -22.21
C LEU A 62 -3.52 -28.40 -22.21
N ALA A 63 -2.20 -28.29 -21.98
CA ALA A 63 -1.30 -29.44 -21.94
C ALA A 63 -1.66 -30.45 -20.84
N ALA A 64 -2.20 -29.96 -19.72
CA ALA A 64 -2.70 -30.80 -18.62
C ALA A 64 -4.11 -31.39 -18.88
N GLY A 65 -4.72 -31.13 -20.04
CA GLY A 65 -6.01 -31.70 -20.42
C GLY A 65 -7.23 -31.00 -19.82
N LEU A 66 -7.06 -29.79 -19.27
CA LEU A 66 -8.18 -28.99 -18.79
C LEU A 66 -9.02 -28.48 -19.98
N LYS A 67 -10.22 -27.99 -19.67
CA LYS A 67 -11.08 -27.29 -20.63
C LYS A 67 -11.11 -25.79 -20.29
N PRO A 68 -11.25 -24.92 -21.30
CA PRO A 68 -11.37 -23.48 -21.08
C PRO A 68 -12.64 -23.15 -20.27
N GLY A 69 -12.51 -22.25 -19.30
CA GLY A 69 -13.62 -21.75 -18.47
C GLY A 69 -13.83 -20.24 -18.55
N GLY A 70 -13.12 -19.56 -19.45
CA GLY A 70 -13.20 -18.12 -19.66
C GLY A 70 -14.39 -17.70 -20.54
N THR A 71 -14.41 -16.42 -20.90
CA THR A 71 -15.52 -15.83 -21.65
C THR A 71 -15.63 -16.49 -23.02
N ASN A 72 -16.86 -16.82 -23.43
CA ASN A 72 -17.18 -17.48 -24.70
C ASN A 72 -16.40 -18.78 -24.97
N GLY A 73 -16.05 -19.53 -23.92
CA GLY A 73 -15.28 -20.77 -24.05
C GLY A 73 -13.79 -20.56 -24.35
N SER A 74 -13.27 -19.36 -24.12
CA SER A 74 -11.83 -19.07 -24.19
C SER A 74 -11.11 -19.41 -22.87
N TRP A 75 -9.79 -19.34 -22.88
CA TRP A 75 -8.98 -19.52 -21.65
C TRP A 75 -8.95 -18.29 -20.74
N LEU A 76 -9.40 -17.14 -21.23
CA LEU A 76 -9.20 -15.85 -20.56
C LEU A 76 -10.52 -15.23 -20.12
N GLN A 77 -10.48 -14.54 -18.98
CA GLN A 77 -11.55 -13.70 -18.51
C GLN A 77 -11.12 -12.23 -18.65
N PRO A 78 -11.76 -11.44 -19.53
CA PRO A 78 -11.44 -10.03 -19.65
C PRO A 78 -11.84 -9.29 -18.37
N VAL A 79 -10.92 -8.47 -17.86
CA VAL A 79 -11.13 -7.62 -16.67
C VAL A 79 -10.96 -6.17 -17.11
N PRO A 80 -12.04 -5.36 -17.13
CA PRO A 80 -11.98 -4.01 -17.67
C PRO A 80 -11.42 -3.05 -16.60
N LEU A 81 -10.21 -2.57 -16.83
CA LEU A 81 -9.46 -1.71 -15.91
C LEU A 81 -9.26 -0.30 -16.48
N VAL A 82 -9.07 0.67 -15.59
CA VAL A 82 -8.62 2.03 -15.90
C VAL A 82 -7.28 2.30 -15.24
N SER A 83 -6.38 2.95 -15.97
CA SER A 83 -5.11 3.44 -15.45
C SER A 83 -5.22 4.90 -15.05
N PHE A 84 -4.62 5.27 -13.91
CA PHE A 84 -4.59 6.63 -13.43
C PHE A 84 -3.29 6.92 -12.67
N ALA A 85 -2.82 8.16 -12.77
CA ALA A 85 -1.62 8.64 -12.10
C ALA A 85 -1.78 10.13 -11.76
N SER A 86 -0.97 10.62 -10.82
CA SER A 86 -0.94 12.04 -10.50
C SER A 86 -0.34 12.81 -11.68
N ALA A 87 -1.09 13.77 -12.23
CA ALA A 87 -0.65 14.54 -13.39
C ALA A 87 0.40 15.61 -13.04
N ASP A 88 0.32 16.16 -11.83
CA ASP A 88 1.25 17.14 -11.28
C ASP A 88 1.36 16.97 -9.75
N HIS A 89 2.21 17.79 -9.12
CA HIS A 89 2.47 17.73 -7.69
C HIS A 89 1.31 18.26 -6.82
N GLY A 90 0.38 19.00 -7.40
CA GLY A 90 -0.63 19.78 -6.69
C GLY A 90 -0.02 20.91 -5.85
N SER A 91 -0.85 21.49 -4.99
CA SER A 91 -0.41 22.42 -3.96
C SER A 91 -1.30 22.33 -2.73
N PHE A 92 -0.68 22.42 -1.56
CA PHE A 92 -1.36 22.26 -0.28
C PHE A 92 -0.98 23.41 0.63
N VAL A 93 -2.00 24.01 1.26
CA VAL A 93 -1.84 25.13 2.18
C VAL A 93 -2.70 24.87 3.40
N ILE A 94 -2.09 24.88 4.58
CA ILE A 94 -2.80 24.86 5.85
C ILE A 94 -3.17 26.31 6.18
N LYS A 95 -4.47 26.57 6.37
CA LYS A 95 -4.97 27.88 6.78
C LYS A 95 -5.46 27.83 8.23
N ARG A 96 -5.00 28.77 9.07
CA ARG A 96 -5.50 28.99 10.44
C ARG A 96 -5.68 30.48 10.67
N GLY A 97 -6.93 30.93 10.70
CA GLY A 97 -7.24 32.36 10.67
C GLY A 97 -6.58 33.00 9.44
N ASP A 98 -5.83 34.08 9.66
CA ASP A 98 -5.13 34.82 8.59
C ASP A 98 -3.76 34.21 8.22
N VAL A 99 -3.31 33.17 8.94
CA VAL A 99 -2.02 32.53 8.68
C VAL A 99 -2.19 31.41 7.65
N ALA A 100 -1.45 31.52 6.56
CA ALA A 100 -1.34 30.49 5.53
C ALA A 100 0.06 29.87 5.57
N THR A 101 0.13 28.55 5.79
CA THR A 101 1.37 27.78 5.78
C THR A 101 1.38 26.88 4.55
N PRO A 102 2.15 27.22 3.50
CA PRO A 102 2.31 26.33 2.35
C PRO A 102 3.10 25.08 2.76
N LEU A 103 2.74 23.95 2.15
CA LEU A 103 3.49 22.70 2.27
C LEU A 103 4.42 22.51 1.07
N GLU A 104 5.58 21.92 1.33
CA GLU A 104 6.61 21.60 0.34
C GLU A 104 6.45 20.17 -0.19
N TRP A 105 6.37 20.04 -1.52
CA TRP A 105 6.22 18.72 -2.15
C TRP A 105 7.49 17.88 -1.94
N GLY A 106 7.30 16.59 -1.59
CA GLY A 106 8.41 15.67 -1.38
C GLY A 106 9.17 15.86 -0.08
N VAL A 107 8.78 16.84 0.75
CA VAL A 107 9.21 17.02 2.14
C VAL A 107 8.01 16.83 3.06
N ASP A 108 6.95 17.62 2.83
CA ASP A 108 5.76 17.61 3.67
C ASP A 108 4.70 16.65 3.14
N TYR A 109 4.53 16.57 1.82
CA TYR A 109 3.38 15.88 1.23
C TYR A 109 3.64 15.27 -0.16
N PHE A 110 2.78 14.31 -0.51
CA PHE A 110 2.48 13.88 -1.88
C PHE A 110 0.98 14.01 -2.17
N GLY A 111 0.63 14.53 -3.34
CA GLY A 111 -0.71 14.46 -3.87
C GLY A 111 -1.05 13.03 -4.31
N ARG A 112 -2.31 12.63 -4.17
CA ARG A 112 -2.80 11.32 -4.60
C ARG A 112 -3.80 11.47 -5.75
N ALA A 113 -3.61 10.66 -6.77
CA ALA A 113 -4.52 10.57 -7.90
C ALA A 113 -5.85 9.95 -7.49
N ASN A 114 -6.91 10.36 -8.18
CA ASN A 114 -8.24 9.75 -8.07
C ASN A 114 -8.67 9.23 -9.45
N PRO A 115 -9.15 7.99 -9.56
CA PRO A 115 -9.54 7.40 -10.85
C PRO A 115 -10.81 8.00 -11.46
N HIS A 116 -11.62 8.72 -10.66
CA HIS A 116 -12.92 9.25 -11.07
C HIS A 116 -12.99 10.78 -11.07
N ILE A 117 -11.99 11.46 -10.50
CA ILE A 117 -11.96 12.92 -10.38
C ILE A 117 -10.67 13.44 -11.01
N ALA A 118 -10.80 14.07 -12.19
CA ALA A 118 -9.66 14.59 -12.94
C ALA A 118 -8.90 15.72 -12.21
N LYS A 119 -9.60 16.49 -11.37
CA LYS A 119 -9.00 17.56 -10.57
C LYS A 119 -9.72 17.69 -9.24
N VAL A 120 -8.99 17.51 -8.14
CA VAL A 120 -9.50 17.76 -6.79
C VAL A 120 -9.10 19.19 -6.37
N SER A 121 -10.08 20.01 -6.03
CA SER A 121 -9.88 21.30 -5.39
C SER A 121 -10.84 21.40 -4.22
N LEU A 122 -10.28 21.40 -3.01
CA LEU A 122 -11.05 21.24 -1.78
C LEU A 122 -10.49 22.16 -0.69
N SER A 123 -11.37 22.86 0.02
CA SER A 123 -11.02 23.62 1.21
C SER A 123 -12.13 23.46 2.23
N ALA A 124 -11.80 22.90 3.40
CA ALA A 124 -12.72 22.65 4.48
C ALA A 124 -11.96 22.53 5.81
N PRO A 125 -12.64 22.62 6.97
CA PRO A 125 -12.02 22.30 8.25
C PRO A 125 -11.45 20.89 8.26
N VAL A 126 -10.35 20.70 9.00
CA VAL A 126 -9.70 19.39 9.18
C VAL A 126 -10.02 18.86 10.57
N VAL A 127 -10.40 17.58 10.68
CA VAL A 127 -10.58 16.86 11.94
C VAL A 127 -9.61 15.67 11.96
N PHE A 128 -8.83 15.53 13.03
CA PHE A 128 -8.04 14.33 13.25
C PHE A 128 -8.93 13.23 13.82
N ALA A 129 -8.88 12.04 13.23
CA ALA A 129 -9.69 10.90 13.65
C ALA A 129 -8.82 9.66 13.89
N GLY A 130 -7.69 9.79 14.59
CA GLY A 130 -6.83 8.66 14.93
C GLY A 130 -6.37 7.88 13.68
N TYR A 131 -6.72 6.60 13.61
CA TYR A 131 -6.49 5.74 12.43
C TYR A 131 -7.67 5.76 11.45
N GLY A 132 -8.78 6.45 11.75
CA GLY A 132 -9.98 6.46 10.93
C GLY A 132 -10.63 5.10 10.79
N VAL A 133 -10.51 4.25 11.83
CA VAL A 133 -11.00 2.86 11.81
C VAL A 133 -12.24 2.71 12.68
N VAL A 134 -13.18 1.91 12.18
CA VAL A 134 -14.30 1.35 12.96
C VAL A 134 -14.23 -0.17 12.87
N ASP A 135 -14.09 -0.82 14.02
CA ASP A 135 -14.14 -2.28 14.13
C ASP A 135 -15.11 -2.71 15.22
N LYS A 136 -16.22 -3.34 14.79
CA LYS A 136 -17.25 -3.84 15.70
C LYS A 136 -16.75 -4.99 16.56
N ALA A 137 -15.80 -5.80 16.08
CA ALA A 137 -15.33 -6.98 16.80
C ALA A 137 -14.54 -6.61 18.06
N SER A 138 -13.67 -5.60 17.97
CA SER A 138 -12.94 -5.03 19.12
C SER A 138 -13.68 -3.89 19.84
N GLY A 139 -14.78 -3.38 19.26
CA GLY A 139 -15.48 -2.21 19.78
C GLY A 139 -14.72 -0.88 19.57
N TYR A 140 -13.72 -0.89 18.68
CA TYR A 140 -12.91 0.28 18.36
C TYR A 140 -13.64 1.18 17.37
N ASP A 141 -13.68 2.47 17.66
CA ASP A 141 -14.36 3.47 16.82
C ASP A 141 -13.68 4.83 17.02
N ASP A 142 -12.90 5.25 16.01
CA ASP A 142 -12.24 6.56 15.98
C ASP A 142 -13.22 7.72 15.72
N TYR A 143 -14.39 7.44 15.13
CA TYR A 143 -15.38 8.47 14.80
C TYR A 143 -16.37 8.73 15.94
N LYS A 144 -16.34 7.91 16.99
CA LYS A 144 -17.23 8.04 18.15
C LYS A 144 -17.10 9.42 18.80
N GLY A 145 -18.14 10.24 18.64
CA GLY A 145 -18.21 11.58 19.20
C GLY A 145 -17.50 12.66 18.36
N LEU A 146 -16.98 12.33 17.18
CA LEU A 146 -16.40 13.29 16.24
C LEU A 146 -17.45 13.76 15.24
N ASP A 147 -17.51 15.07 15.01
CA ASP A 147 -18.27 15.66 13.91
C ASP A 147 -17.36 15.85 12.70
N VAL A 148 -17.45 14.94 11.73
CA VAL A 148 -16.64 14.95 10.48
C VAL A 148 -17.45 15.31 9.24
N LYS A 149 -18.77 15.56 9.39
CA LYS A 149 -19.65 15.79 8.25
C LYS A 149 -19.26 17.08 7.52
N GLY A 150 -19.02 16.99 6.22
CA GLY A 150 -18.59 18.14 5.41
C GLY A 150 -17.16 18.60 5.67
N LYS A 151 -16.34 17.82 6.38
CA LYS A 151 -14.96 18.16 6.74
C LYS A 151 -13.96 17.23 6.06
N ILE A 152 -12.69 17.67 6.06
CA ILE A 152 -11.57 16.82 5.71
C ILE A 152 -11.16 16.03 6.96
N VAL A 153 -10.96 14.73 6.84
CA VAL A 153 -10.47 13.91 7.95
C VAL A 153 -8.99 13.62 7.75
N ALA A 154 -8.19 13.83 8.79
CA ALA A 154 -6.80 13.45 8.84
C ALA A 154 -6.64 12.17 9.68
N VAL A 155 -5.97 11.15 9.14
CA VAL A 155 -5.83 9.83 9.78
C VAL A 155 -4.39 9.33 9.66
N LEU A 156 -3.90 8.61 10.67
CA LEU A 156 -2.68 7.81 10.53
C LEU A 156 -2.93 6.64 9.59
N ARG A 157 -2.03 6.42 8.63
CA ARG A 157 -2.07 5.29 7.71
C ARG A 157 -1.54 4.03 8.39
N ASP A 158 -2.39 3.41 9.19
CA ASP A 158 -2.22 2.08 9.78
C ASP A 158 -3.57 1.67 10.43
N ALA A 159 -3.59 0.58 11.19
CA ALA A 159 -4.70 0.21 12.05
C ALA A 159 -4.24 0.05 13.51
N PRO A 160 -5.14 0.28 14.49
CA PRO A 160 -4.80 0.23 15.91
C PRO A 160 -4.41 -1.20 16.35
N LYS A 161 -3.38 -1.30 17.20
CA LYS A 161 -2.85 -2.59 17.69
C LYS A 161 -3.84 -3.38 18.57
N VAL A 162 -4.88 -2.74 19.09
CA VAL A 162 -5.96 -3.41 19.85
C VAL A 162 -6.75 -4.37 18.98
N ILE A 163 -6.76 -4.19 17.66
CA ILE A 163 -7.31 -5.15 16.71
C ILE A 163 -6.30 -6.28 16.56
N ALA A 164 -6.56 -7.40 17.25
CA ALA A 164 -5.61 -8.51 17.34
C ALA A 164 -5.35 -9.22 16.00
N SER A 165 -6.35 -9.30 15.12
CA SER A 165 -6.21 -9.96 13.82
C SER A 165 -5.32 -9.13 12.89
N SER A 166 -4.22 -9.74 12.41
CA SER A 166 -3.34 -9.14 11.41
C SER A 166 -4.08 -8.82 10.13
N ASP A 167 -4.97 -9.71 9.69
CA ASP A 167 -5.71 -9.58 8.43
C ASP A 167 -6.74 -8.45 8.55
N ALA A 168 -7.41 -8.34 9.70
CA ALA A 168 -8.32 -7.24 9.97
C ALA A 168 -7.58 -5.90 9.99
N ARG A 169 -6.42 -5.82 10.65
CA ARG A 169 -5.59 -4.60 10.64
C ARG A 169 -5.12 -4.23 9.22
N ALA A 170 -4.68 -5.21 8.44
CA ALA A 170 -4.22 -4.98 7.07
C ALA A 170 -5.35 -4.45 6.18
N HIS A 171 -6.57 -4.97 6.34
CA HIS A 171 -7.75 -4.50 5.63
C HIS A 171 -8.17 -3.08 6.07
N LEU A 172 -8.35 -2.87 7.38
CA LEU A 172 -8.87 -1.62 7.94
C LEU A 172 -7.90 -0.44 7.83
N GLY A 173 -6.59 -0.71 7.91
CA GLY A 173 -5.55 0.30 7.72
C GLY A 173 -5.23 0.59 6.26
N GLN A 174 -5.95 -0.03 5.32
CA GLN A 174 -5.79 0.22 3.89
C GLN A 174 -6.39 1.59 3.54
N PRO A 175 -5.67 2.46 2.81
CA PRO A 175 -6.12 3.82 2.52
C PRO A 175 -7.53 3.97 1.94
N ASP A 176 -7.94 3.07 1.06
CA ASP A 176 -9.27 3.17 0.44
C ASP A 176 -10.36 2.72 1.43
N GLU A 177 -10.05 1.81 2.35
CA GLU A 177 -10.95 1.44 3.45
C GLU A 177 -11.11 2.56 4.48
N GLN A 178 -10.00 3.20 4.88
CA GLN A 178 -10.05 4.39 5.72
C GLN A 178 -10.87 5.51 5.06
N ALA A 179 -10.72 5.68 3.74
CA ALA A 179 -11.46 6.67 2.98
C ALA A 179 -12.94 6.33 2.79
N ARG A 180 -13.29 5.05 2.61
CA ARG A 180 -14.68 4.56 2.63
C ARG A 180 -15.33 4.81 4.00
N THR A 181 -14.62 4.49 5.07
CA THR A 181 -15.10 4.72 6.44
C THR A 181 -15.35 6.21 6.67
N ALA A 182 -14.38 7.07 6.34
CA ALA A 182 -14.54 8.53 6.45
C ALA A 182 -15.77 9.04 5.66
N ALA A 183 -15.95 8.55 4.42
CA ALA A 183 -17.10 8.91 3.58
C ALA A 183 -18.44 8.48 4.19
N ALA A 184 -18.49 7.29 4.78
CA ALA A 184 -19.67 6.78 5.48
C ALA A 184 -20.07 7.66 6.70
N HIS A 185 -19.11 8.33 7.32
CA HIS A 185 -19.34 9.32 8.39
C HIS A 185 -19.57 10.74 7.86
N GLY A 186 -19.58 10.95 6.54
CA GLY A 186 -19.90 12.22 5.89
C GLY A 186 -18.71 13.13 5.62
N ALA A 187 -17.47 12.63 5.76
CA ALA A 187 -16.29 13.37 5.35
C ALA A 187 -16.29 13.63 3.83
N ILE A 188 -15.70 14.75 3.41
CA ILE A 188 -15.62 15.15 1.99
C ILE A 188 -14.20 15.04 1.41
N GLY A 189 -13.25 14.60 2.23
CA GLY A 189 -11.89 14.32 1.80
C GLY A 189 -11.06 13.72 2.93
N VAL A 190 -9.97 13.04 2.56
CA VAL A 190 -9.06 12.39 3.51
C VAL A 190 -7.62 12.81 3.27
N ILE A 191 -6.93 13.11 4.38
CA ILE A 191 -5.49 13.27 4.45
C ILE A 191 -4.93 12.05 5.18
N LEU A 192 -4.09 11.29 4.51
CA LEU A 192 -3.35 10.19 5.11
C LEU A 192 -2.07 10.74 5.73
N ILE A 193 -1.71 10.28 6.91
CA ILE A 193 -0.52 10.71 7.64
C ILE A 193 0.38 9.50 7.89
N GLU A 194 1.68 9.67 7.66
CA GLU A 194 2.68 8.70 8.07
C GLU A 194 2.74 8.58 9.61
N GLY A 195 2.50 7.37 10.12
CA GLY A 195 2.74 7.01 11.53
C GLY A 195 4.05 6.23 11.71
N ASN A 196 4.40 5.89 12.95
CA ASN A 196 5.64 5.19 13.30
C ASN A 196 5.75 3.83 12.59
N GLY A 197 4.63 3.07 12.55
CA GLY A 197 4.58 1.75 11.93
C GLY A 197 4.97 1.80 10.45
N ARG A 198 4.37 2.73 9.70
CA ARG A 198 4.69 2.95 8.29
C ARG A 198 6.11 3.48 8.10
N HIS A 199 6.53 4.44 8.92
CA HIS A 199 7.85 5.05 8.82
C HIS A 199 8.98 4.04 9.00
N ALA A 200 8.82 3.07 9.91
CA ALA A 200 9.81 2.04 10.18
C ALA A 200 10.04 1.07 9.01
N VAL A 201 9.02 0.84 8.16
CA VAL A 201 9.10 -0.14 7.06
C VAL A 201 9.21 0.49 5.68
N PHE A 202 8.60 1.65 5.48
CA PHE A 202 8.57 2.36 4.21
C PHE A 202 8.37 3.86 4.45
N PRO A 203 9.46 4.59 4.77
CA PRO A 203 9.38 5.99 5.15
C PRO A 203 8.88 6.85 3.99
N PHE A 204 8.27 7.99 4.32
CA PHE A 204 7.71 8.94 3.36
C PHE A 204 8.70 9.29 2.23
N ALA A 205 9.97 9.54 2.56
CA ALA A 205 11.01 9.84 1.57
C ALA A 205 11.21 8.73 0.52
N ALA A 206 11.02 7.46 0.90
CA ALA A 206 11.10 6.32 0.00
C ALA A 206 9.92 6.25 -1.00
N THR A 207 8.84 7.02 -0.75
CA THR A 207 7.70 7.12 -1.67
C THR A 207 8.01 8.05 -2.86
N LYS A 208 9.00 8.94 -2.73
CA LYS A 208 9.30 9.99 -3.72
C LYS A 208 9.50 9.47 -5.15
N PRO A 209 10.20 8.34 -5.41
CA PRO A 209 10.35 7.83 -6.78
C PRO A 209 9.04 7.30 -7.39
N PHE A 210 8.04 6.99 -6.58
CA PHE A 210 6.82 6.28 -6.97
C PHE A 210 5.58 7.19 -6.97
N TRP A 211 5.74 8.50 -6.74
CA TRP A 211 4.64 9.44 -6.49
C TRP A 211 3.62 9.51 -7.64
N ASN A 212 4.06 9.27 -8.87
CA ASN A 212 3.24 9.26 -10.09
C ASN A 212 3.24 7.91 -10.79
N ASN A 213 3.60 6.82 -10.09
CA ASN A 213 3.45 5.49 -10.67
C ASN A 213 1.97 5.27 -11.05
N PRO A 214 1.69 4.75 -12.26
CA PRO A 214 0.33 4.43 -12.64
C PRO A 214 -0.23 3.36 -11.71
N ALA A 215 -1.45 3.59 -11.26
CA ALA A 215 -2.27 2.62 -10.56
C ALA A 215 -3.40 2.16 -11.48
N MET A 216 -3.92 0.96 -11.23
CA MET A 216 -5.03 0.37 -11.97
C MET A 216 -6.20 0.15 -11.02
N THR A 217 -7.41 0.46 -11.47
CA THR A 217 -8.64 0.06 -10.78
C THR A 217 -9.68 -0.40 -11.79
N TRP A 218 -10.81 -0.92 -11.31
CA TRP A 218 -11.92 -1.37 -12.13
C TRP A 218 -12.59 -0.19 -12.82
N SER A 219 -12.84 -0.33 -14.12
CA SER A 219 -13.43 0.71 -14.96
C SER A 219 -14.85 1.14 -14.55
N ASN A 220 -15.61 0.25 -13.92
CA ASN A 220 -16.99 0.49 -13.49
C ASN A 220 -17.09 1.02 -12.04
N GLY A 221 -15.96 1.24 -11.35
CA GLY A 221 -15.95 1.75 -9.98
C GLY A 221 -16.47 0.78 -8.91
N GLU A 222 -16.77 -0.49 -9.26
CA GLU A 222 -17.37 -1.45 -8.33
C GLU A 222 -16.40 -1.97 -7.27
N ALA A 223 -15.10 -1.73 -7.40
CA ALA A 223 -14.15 -1.94 -6.32
C ALA A 223 -14.02 -0.67 -5.45
N GLY A 224 -15.10 -0.27 -4.75
CA GLY A 224 -14.94 0.65 -3.62
C GLY A 224 -16.06 1.60 -3.25
N GLY A 225 -17.18 1.67 -3.97
CA GLY A 225 -18.30 2.56 -3.60
C GLY A 225 -17.93 4.05 -3.59
N PRO A 226 -18.79 4.95 -3.06
CA PRO A 226 -18.47 6.36 -2.97
C PRO A 226 -17.34 6.57 -1.94
N VAL A 227 -16.18 6.99 -2.42
CA VAL A 227 -15.00 7.24 -1.58
C VAL A 227 -14.80 8.75 -1.47
N ALA A 228 -14.71 9.27 -0.24
CA ALA A 228 -14.20 10.61 -0.01
C ALA A 228 -12.75 10.64 -0.54
N PRO A 229 -12.37 11.56 -1.44
CA PRO A 229 -11.07 11.49 -2.07
C PRO A 229 -9.97 11.53 -1.01
N ALA A 230 -9.14 10.50 -0.93
CA ALA A 230 -7.90 10.55 -0.17
C ALA A 230 -6.85 11.25 -1.02
N PHE A 231 -6.80 12.59 -0.93
CA PHE A 231 -6.13 13.46 -1.89
C PHE A 231 -4.69 13.84 -1.46
N ALA A 232 -4.32 13.61 -0.20
CA ALA A 232 -2.99 13.90 0.33
C ALA A 232 -2.41 12.72 1.12
N TYR A 233 -1.09 12.56 1.04
CA TYR A 233 -0.29 11.80 1.99
C TYR A 233 0.76 12.73 2.59
N LEU A 234 0.73 12.92 3.92
CA LEU A 234 1.70 13.74 4.65
C LEU A 234 2.77 12.86 5.29
N GLY A 235 4.02 13.28 5.17
CA GLY A 235 5.12 12.74 5.97
C GLY A 235 5.09 13.30 7.39
N MET A 236 6.01 12.83 8.23
CA MET A 236 6.17 13.30 9.62
C MET A 236 6.27 14.83 9.74
N ASP A 237 7.03 15.50 8.86
CA ASP A 237 7.23 16.96 8.88
C ASP A 237 5.97 17.73 8.47
N GLY A 238 5.26 17.23 7.43
CA GLY A 238 3.98 17.77 7.01
C GLY A 238 2.91 17.62 8.08
N ALA A 239 2.90 16.48 8.79
CA ALA A 239 2.03 16.26 9.94
C ALA A 239 2.36 17.22 11.09
N ALA A 240 3.64 17.43 11.41
CA ALA A 240 4.05 18.41 12.42
C ALA A 240 3.51 19.82 12.09
N LYS A 241 3.58 20.24 10.81
CA LYS A 241 2.97 21.49 10.35
C LYS A 241 1.44 21.49 10.49
N LEU A 242 0.77 20.38 10.20
CA LEU A 242 -0.69 20.21 10.37
C LEU A 242 -1.15 20.32 11.83
N PHE A 243 -0.37 19.83 12.79
CA PHE A 243 -0.71 19.86 14.22
C PHE A 243 -0.18 21.08 14.97
N ALA A 244 0.80 21.81 14.41
CA ALA A 244 1.37 23.01 15.02
C ALA A 244 0.28 24.00 15.46
N GLY A 245 0.40 24.60 16.65
CA GLY A 245 -0.60 25.57 17.15
C GLY A 245 -2.00 25.00 17.43
N THR A 246 -2.21 23.69 17.31
CA THR A 246 -3.46 23.03 17.76
C THR A 246 -3.34 22.55 19.21
N LYS A 247 -4.46 22.12 19.78
CA LYS A 247 -4.50 21.47 21.10
C LYS A 247 -3.87 20.06 21.07
N LEU A 248 -3.93 19.39 19.93
CA LEU A 248 -3.32 18.08 19.72
C LEU A 248 -1.83 18.25 19.45
N LYS A 249 -0.98 17.56 20.23
CA LYS A 249 0.48 17.61 20.05
C LYS A 249 0.93 16.42 19.22
N TRP A 250 1.70 16.70 18.17
CA TRP A 250 2.17 15.67 17.26
C TRP A 250 3.03 14.61 17.97
N ASP A 251 3.92 15.05 18.85
CA ASP A 251 4.78 14.15 19.63
C ASP A 251 3.97 13.23 20.56
N GLU A 252 2.84 13.71 21.11
CA GLU A 252 1.94 12.90 21.94
C GLU A 252 1.19 11.86 21.09
N ILE A 253 0.77 12.23 19.88
CA ILE A 253 0.15 11.30 18.92
C ILE A 253 1.15 10.21 18.52
N LEU A 254 2.39 10.59 18.20
CA LEU A 254 3.45 9.63 17.88
C LEU A 254 3.80 8.72 19.07
N ALA A 255 3.83 9.25 20.29
CA ALA A 255 4.04 8.44 21.47
C ALA A 255 2.90 7.42 21.69
N ALA A 256 1.65 7.84 21.50
CA ALA A 256 0.48 6.98 21.63
C ALA A 256 0.44 5.90 20.53
N ASP A 257 0.73 6.25 19.28
CA ASP A 257 0.87 5.32 18.15
C ASP A 257 1.95 4.26 18.44
N LYS A 258 3.15 4.69 18.85
CA LYS A 258 4.23 3.78 19.22
C LYS A 258 3.81 2.83 20.35
N ALA A 259 3.18 3.36 21.39
CA ALA A 259 2.67 2.59 22.53
C ALA A 259 1.47 1.68 22.17
N GLY A 260 0.81 1.91 21.03
CA GLY A 260 -0.42 1.22 20.66
C GLY A 260 -1.62 1.60 21.53
N THR A 261 -1.58 2.76 22.17
CA THR A 261 -2.69 3.27 22.98
C THR A 261 -3.67 4.04 22.10
N LYS A 262 -4.84 4.34 22.66
CA LYS A 262 -5.85 5.13 21.96
C LYS A 262 -5.28 6.51 21.58
N LEU A 263 -5.48 6.90 20.32
CA LEU A 263 -5.13 8.23 19.81
C LEU A 263 -6.17 9.26 20.28
N PRO A 264 -5.76 10.54 20.47
CA PRO A 264 -6.64 11.59 20.98
C PRO A 264 -7.74 12.00 20.00
#